data_AF-A0A924XLT8-F1
#
_entry.id   AF-A0A924XLT8-F1
#
_cell.length_a   1.000
_cell.length_b   1.000
_cell.length_c   1.000
_cell.angle_alpha   90.00
_cell.angle_beta   90.00
_cell.angle_gamma   90.00
#
_symmetry.space_group_name_H-M   'P 1'
#
loop_
_entity.id
_entity.type
_entity.pdbx_description
1 polymer ?
#
loop_
_entity_poly.entity_id
_entity_poly.type
_entity_poly.pdbx_seq_one_letter_code
_entity_poly.pdbx_strand_id
1 'polypeptide(L)'
;MKRILISVLIVFGSVSLFCLAKISNSQSQTSSCKCVSDALSDIEKIKVGMKRKDLDKMFSVDGGISTTNPQRFVYEQCNFIKVEVKFEFIDTSNRFPKDSPDDKINEISKPYLEHPFYD
;
A
#
# COMPACT_ATOMS: atom_id res chain seq x y z
N MET A 1 -31.39 -17.15 55.48
CA MET A 1 -31.63 -16.07 54.48
C MET A 1 -30.43 -15.13 54.30
N LYS A 2 -29.77 -14.65 55.36
CA LYS A 2 -28.59 -13.75 55.26
C LYS A 2 -27.35 -14.37 54.55
N ARG A 3 -27.17 -15.70 54.62
CA ARG A 3 -26.04 -16.40 53.99
C ARG A 3 -26.15 -16.52 52.46
N ILE A 4 -27.35 -16.44 51.90
CA ILE A 4 -27.60 -16.50 50.45
C ILE A 4 -27.39 -15.11 49.82
N LEU A 5 -27.60 -14.04 50.59
CA LEU A 5 -27.39 -12.66 50.12
C LEU A 5 -25.89 -12.32 49.93
N ILE A 6 -25.00 -12.93 50.70
CA ILE A 6 -23.56 -12.63 50.68
C ILE A 6 -22.88 -13.26 49.45
N SER A 7 -23.31 -14.45 49.03
CA SER A 7 -22.74 -15.14 47.86
C SER A 7 -23.13 -14.49 46.53
N VAL A 8 -24.30 -13.85 46.43
CA VAL A 8 -24.73 -13.15 45.21
C VAL A 8 -23.93 -11.87 44.98
N LEU A 9 -23.54 -11.15 46.04
CA LEU A 9 -22.71 -9.94 45.95
C LEU A 9 -21.26 -10.24 45.51
N ILE A 10 -20.70 -11.40 45.92
CA ILE A 10 -19.33 -11.79 45.55
C ILE A 10 -19.24 -12.21 44.08
N VAL A 11 -20.30 -12.80 43.51
CA VAL A 11 -20.33 -13.22 42.10
C VAL A 11 -20.59 -12.04 41.14
N PHE A 12 -21.38 -11.04 41.55
CA PHE A 12 -21.58 -9.83 40.72
C PHE A 12 -20.38 -8.86 40.76
N GLY A 13 -19.61 -8.83 41.84
CA GLY A 13 -18.41 -7.99 41.95
C GLY A 13 -17.23 -8.46 41.09
N SER A 14 -17.11 -9.77 40.82
CA SER A 14 -15.99 -10.34 40.05
C SER A 14 -16.19 -10.27 38.53
N VAL A 15 -17.43 -10.23 38.04
CA VAL A 15 -17.72 -10.08 36.59
C VAL A 15 -17.35 -8.68 36.10
N SER A 16 -17.42 -7.66 36.96
CA SER A 16 -17.04 -6.29 36.59
C SER A 16 -15.52 -6.04 36.53
N LEU A 17 -14.70 -6.95 37.08
CA LEU A 17 -13.25 -6.79 37.14
C LEU A 17 -12.51 -7.42 35.94
N PHE A 18 -13.20 -8.18 35.10
CA PHE A 18 -12.63 -8.77 33.88
C PHE A 18 -12.78 -7.91 32.61
N CYS A 19 -13.44 -6.74 32.68
CA CYS A 19 -13.65 -5.88 31.50
C CYS A 19 -12.64 -4.73 31.34
N LEU A 20 -11.72 -4.48 32.29
CA LEU A 20 -10.76 -3.37 32.21
C LEU A 20 -9.34 -3.73 31.74
N ALA A 21 -9.14 -4.94 31.20
CA ALA A 21 -7.87 -5.32 30.57
C ALA A 21 -8.01 -5.53 29.06
N LYS A 22 -8.75 -4.66 28.37
CA LYS A 22 -8.46 -4.39 26.95
C LYS A 22 -7.44 -3.27 26.90
N ILE A 23 -6.21 -3.57 27.35
CA ILE A 23 -5.06 -2.71 27.08
C ILE A 23 -4.96 -2.65 25.56
N SER A 24 -5.29 -1.48 25.03
CA SER A 24 -5.11 -1.11 23.64
C SER A 24 -3.72 -1.59 23.22
N ASN A 25 -3.66 -2.61 22.37
CA ASN A 25 -2.44 -2.94 21.66
C ASN A 25 -2.25 -1.85 20.61
N SER A 26 -1.93 -0.65 21.08
CA SER A 26 -1.39 0.44 20.30
C SER A 26 0.02 0.01 19.94
N GLN A 27 0.14 -0.98 19.05
CA GLN A 27 1.39 -1.22 18.35
C GLN A 27 1.79 0.12 17.78
N SER A 28 2.84 0.69 18.35
CA SER A 28 3.62 1.75 17.75
C SER A 28 3.90 1.32 16.32
N GLN A 29 3.09 1.77 15.36
CA GLN A 29 3.40 1.56 13.95
C GLN A 29 4.77 2.19 13.76
N THR A 30 5.77 1.36 13.54
CA THR A 30 7.10 1.84 13.19
C THR A 30 6.94 2.68 11.91
N SER A 31 7.75 3.72 11.76
CA SER A 31 7.70 4.59 10.57
C SER A 31 7.72 3.79 9.25
N SER A 32 8.40 2.65 9.24
CA SER A 32 8.42 1.69 8.14
C SER A 32 7.06 1.07 7.83
N CYS A 33 6.28 0.65 8.83
CA CYS A 33 4.94 0.09 8.61
C CYS A 33 3.97 1.13 8.07
N LYS A 34 4.09 2.39 8.52
CA LYS A 34 3.29 3.49 7.99
C LYS A 34 3.57 3.71 6.50
N CYS A 35 4.84 3.76 6.11
CA CYS A 35 5.24 3.91 4.72
C CYS A 35 4.68 2.79 3.82
N VAL A 36 4.77 1.53 4.26
CA VAL A 36 4.18 0.40 3.53
C VAL A 36 2.66 0.53 3.43
N SER A 37 1.99 0.92 4.51
CA SER A 37 0.53 1.11 4.53
C SER A 37 0.09 2.23 3.57
N ASP A 38 0.82 3.34 3.54
CA ASP A 38 0.54 4.47 2.66
C ASP A 38 0.73 4.03 1.19
N ALA A 39 1.84 3.35 0.88
CA ALA A 39 2.10 2.82 -0.47
C ALA A 39 1.02 1.83 -0.94
N LEU A 40 0.59 0.90 -0.07
CA LEU A 40 -0.49 -0.03 -0.40
C LEU A 40 -1.80 0.70 -0.69
N SER A 41 -2.14 1.70 0.14
CA SER A 41 -3.35 2.52 -0.03
C SER A 41 -3.33 3.33 -1.32
N ASP A 42 -2.15 3.80 -1.73
CA ASP A 42 -1.98 4.62 -2.93
C ASP A 42 -1.97 3.78 -4.20
N ILE A 43 -1.32 2.60 -4.19
CA ILE A 43 -1.37 1.63 -5.30
C ILE A 43 -2.80 1.14 -5.51
N GLU A 44 -3.56 0.93 -4.44
CA GLU A 44 -4.97 0.54 -4.52
C GLU A 44 -5.84 1.58 -5.24
N LYS A 45 -5.43 2.85 -5.32
CA LYS A 45 -6.14 3.88 -6.09
C LYS A 45 -5.83 3.82 -7.58
N ILE A 46 -4.69 3.25 -7.96
CA ILE A 46 -4.27 3.08 -9.35
C ILE A 46 -5.00 1.89 -9.96
N LYS A 47 -5.68 2.11 -11.09
CA LYS A 47 -6.50 1.12 -11.78
C LYS A 47 -6.14 1.03 -13.26
N VAL A 48 -6.37 -0.15 -13.82
CA VAL A 48 -6.35 -0.37 -15.27
C VAL A 48 -7.30 0.64 -15.94
N GLY A 49 -6.84 1.24 -17.05
CA GLY A 49 -7.52 2.29 -17.79
C GLY A 49 -7.21 3.72 -17.34
N MET A 50 -6.58 3.92 -16.17
CA MET A 50 -6.06 5.23 -15.77
C MET A 50 -4.88 5.65 -16.65
N LYS A 51 -4.56 6.94 -16.66
CA LYS A 51 -3.48 7.48 -17.50
C LYS A 51 -2.13 7.39 -16.80
N ARG A 52 -1.05 7.33 -17.56
CA ARG A 52 0.33 7.39 -17.07
C ARG A 52 0.54 8.57 -16.12
N LYS A 53 0.04 9.76 -16.49
CA LYS A 53 0.13 10.96 -15.63
C LYS A 53 -0.57 10.85 -14.28
N ASP A 54 -1.49 9.91 -14.10
CA ASP A 54 -2.13 9.66 -12.80
C ASP A 54 -1.24 8.80 -11.91
N LEU A 55 -0.49 7.86 -12.49
CA LEU A 55 0.57 7.10 -11.82
C LEU A 55 1.74 8.02 -11.42
N ASP A 56 2.17 8.90 -12.33
CA ASP A 56 3.31 9.82 -12.16
C ASP A 56 3.13 10.81 -10.99
N LYS A 57 1.95 10.87 -10.36
CA LYS A 57 1.69 11.71 -9.17
C LYS A 57 2.26 11.13 -7.88
N MET A 58 2.51 9.83 -7.85
CA MET A 58 2.87 9.09 -6.64
C MET A 58 4.06 8.16 -6.89
N PHE A 59 4.37 7.92 -8.16
CA PHE A 59 5.41 7.03 -8.63
C PHE A 59 6.31 7.76 -9.61
N SER A 60 7.59 7.43 -9.55
CA SER A 60 8.59 7.88 -10.51
C SER A 60 9.14 6.68 -11.27
N VAL A 61 9.61 6.88 -12.50
CA VAL A 61 10.27 5.83 -13.27
C VAL A 61 11.50 5.35 -12.51
N ASP A 62 11.62 4.03 -12.32
CA ASP A 62 12.80 3.43 -11.69
C ASP A 62 14.02 3.59 -12.60
N GLY A 63 15.16 3.96 -12.02
CA GLY A 63 16.40 4.17 -12.76
C GLY A 63 16.97 2.90 -13.40
N GLY A 64 18.06 3.06 -14.15
CA GLY A 64 18.76 1.97 -14.82
C GLY A 64 18.13 1.56 -16.15
N ILE A 65 18.44 0.33 -16.60
CA ILE A 65 17.93 -0.21 -17.88
C ILE A 65 16.48 -0.64 -17.68
N SER A 66 15.52 0.27 -17.86
CA SER A 66 14.11 -0.10 -17.96
C SER A 66 13.76 -0.42 -19.41
N THR A 67 13.15 -1.57 -19.64
CA THR A 67 12.45 -1.87 -20.90
C THR A 67 11.30 -0.89 -21.09
N THR A 68 10.99 -0.53 -22.34
CA THR A 68 9.92 0.43 -22.67
C THR A 68 8.54 -0.07 -22.24
N ASN A 69 8.33 -1.39 -22.19
CA ASN A 69 7.08 -2.01 -21.75
C ASN A 69 7.30 -3.51 -21.43
N PRO A 70 7.06 -4.01 -20.21
CA PRO A 70 6.65 -3.28 -19.01
C PRO A 70 7.77 -2.35 -18.50
N GLN A 71 7.36 -1.30 -17.80
CA GLN A 71 8.24 -0.30 -17.21
C GLN A 71 8.17 -0.37 -15.68
N ARG A 72 9.32 -0.20 -15.02
CA ARG A 72 9.41 -0.21 -13.56
C ARG A 72 9.21 1.19 -13.00
N PHE A 73 8.48 1.27 -11.90
CA PHE A 73 8.21 2.51 -11.16
C PHE A 73 8.52 2.30 -9.68
N VAL A 74 9.06 3.34 -9.05
CA VAL A 74 9.33 3.44 -7.61
C VAL A 74 8.30 4.34 -6.95
N TYR A 75 7.85 3.97 -5.76
CA TYR A 75 6.98 4.82 -4.95
C TYR A 75 7.78 6.00 -4.36
N GLU A 76 7.38 7.23 -4.59
CA GLU A 76 8.21 8.42 -4.30
C GLU A 76 8.57 8.58 -2.82
N GLN A 77 7.68 8.16 -1.92
CA GLN A 77 7.95 8.26 -0.48
C GLN A 77 8.89 7.15 0.03
N CYS A 78 9.11 6.10 -0.78
CA CYS A 78 9.98 4.98 -0.43
C CYS A 78 10.41 4.18 -1.66
N ASN A 79 11.62 4.48 -2.12
CA ASN A 79 12.21 3.89 -3.33
C ASN A 79 12.49 2.38 -3.24
N PHE A 80 12.23 1.76 -2.09
CA PHE A 80 12.26 0.31 -1.95
C PHE A 80 10.99 -0.37 -2.47
N ILE A 81 9.89 0.36 -2.57
CA ILE A 81 8.60 -0.16 -3.01
C ILE A 81 8.45 0.12 -4.50
N LYS A 82 8.27 -0.94 -5.27
CA LYS A 82 8.20 -0.86 -6.73
C LYS A 82 6.97 -1.55 -7.29
N VAL A 83 6.58 -1.13 -8.49
CA VAL A 83 5.57 -1.77 -9.32
C VAL A 83 6.06 -1.83 -10.76
N GLU A 84 5.65 -2.88 -11.47
CA GLU A 84 5.78 -2.98 -12.91
C GLU A 84 4.45 -2.59 -13.55
N VAL A 85 4.51 -1.68 -14.51
CA VAL A 85 3.34 -1.16 -15.20
C VAL A 85 3.52 -1.38 -16.70
N LYS A 86 2.48 -1.95 -17.31
CA LYS A 86 2.39 -2.10 -18.74
C LYS A 86 1.42 -1.07 -19.28
N PHE A 87 1.84 -0.32 -20.29
CA PHE A 87 1.00 0.69 -20.92
C PHE A 87 0.44 0.23 -22.26
N GLU A 88 -0.79 0.66 -22.54
CA GLU A 88 -1.37 0.75 -23.87
C GLU A 88 -1.02 2.14 -24.43
N PHE A 89 -0.18 2.15 -25.47
CA PHE A 89 0.29 3.39 -26.10
C PHE A 89 -0.80 4.01 -26.98
N ILE A 90 -0.95 5.34 -26.92
CA ILE A 90 -1.88 6.06 -27.81
C ILE A 90 -1.40 6.03 -29.26
N ASP A 91 -0.10 6.24 -29.49
CA ASP A 91 0.49 6.21 -30.82
C ASP A 91 1.22 4.89 -31.05
N THR A 92 0.58 3.99 -31.79
CA THR A 92 1.16 2.70 -32.19
C THR A 92 1.73 2.71 -33.61
N SER A 93 1.76 3.87 -34.28
CA SER A 93 2.26 3.98 -35.66
C SER A 93 3.77 3.75 -35.77
N ASN A 94 4.50 4.01 -34.68
CA ASN A 94 5.94 3.83 -34.59
C ASN A 94 6.29 2.44 -34.06
N ARG A 95 7.35 1.83 -34.61
CA ARG A 95 7.93 0.57 -34.09
C ARG A 95 8.39 0.72 -32.63
N PHE A 96 8.78 1.93 -32.26
CA PHE A 96 9.18 2.31 -30.91
C PHE A 96 8.29 3.49 -30.49
N PRO A 97 7.09 3.21 -29.94
CA PRO A 97 6.19 4.26 -29.48
C PRO A 97 6.87 5.07 -28.38
N LYS A 98 6.69 6.39 -28.43
CA LYS A 98 7.17 7.29 -27.39
C LYS A 98 6.17 7.30 -26.24
N ASP A 99 6.70 7.35 -25.03
CA ASP A 99 5.91 7.53 -23.83
C ASP A 99 5.07 8.81 -23.90
N SER A 100 3.79 8.70 -23.59
CA SER A 100 2.83 9.80 -23.53
C SER A 100 2.19 9.86 -22.14
N PRO A 101 1.97 11.06 -21.58
CA PRO A 101 1.25 11.21 -20.30
C PRO A 101 -0.19 10.69 -20.37
N ASP A 102 -0.75 10.52 -21.58
CA ASP A 102 -2.10 10.01 -21.79
C ASP A 102 -2.14 8.49 -22.10
N ASP A 103 -0.99 7.80 -22.16
CA ASP A 103 -0.94 6.33 -22.28
C ASP A 103 -1.73 5.69 -21.13
N LYS A 104 -2.42 4.59 -21.43
CA LYS A 104 -3.30 3.95 -20.44
C LYS A 104 -2.60 2.79 -19.75
N ILE A 105 -2.83 2.66 -18.45
CA ILE A 105 -2.39 1.49 -17.69
C ILE A 105 -3.17 0.29 -18.19
N ASN A 106 -2.49 -0.67 -18.82
CA ASN A 106 -3.05 -1.93 -19.25
C ASN A 106 -2.94 -2.99 -18.15
N GLU A 107 -1.76 -3.06 -17.50
CA GLU A 107 -1.50 -3.97 -16.39
C GLU A 107 -0.65 -3.25 -15.33
N ILE A 108 -0.87 -3.59 -14.06
CA ILE A 108 -0.07 -3.13 -12.93
C ILE A 108 0.19 -4.32 -12.00
N SER A 109 1.45 -4.53 -11.61
CA SER A 109 1.82 -5.59 -10.70
C SER A 109 1.33 -5.32 -9.28
N LYS A 110 1.36 -6.36 -8.42
CA LYS A 110 1.37 -6.12 -6.98
C LYS A 110 2.65 -5.36 -6.59
N PRO A 111 2.62 -4.51 -5.54
CA PRO A 111 3.85 -3.93 -5.02
C PRO A 111 4.81 -5.01 -4.57
N TYR A 112 6.09 -4.80 -4.84
CA TYR A 112 7.17 -5.63 -4.36
C TYR A 112 8.30 -4.77 -3.79
N LEU A 113 9.16 -5.41 -3.00
CA LEU A 113 10.33 -4.76 -2.40
C LEU A 113 11.57 -5.11 -3.19
N GLU A 114 12.33 -4.09 -3.57
CA GLU A 114 13.62 -4.22 -4.23
C GLU A 114 14.52 -3.04 -3.80
N HIS A 115 15.84 -3.25 -3.75
CA HIS A 115 16.74 -2.14 -3.49
C HIS A 115 16.67 -1.08 -4.60
N PRO A 116 16.83 0.22 -4.28
CA PRO A 116 16.99 1.24 -5.30
C PRO A 116 18.22 0.95 -6.14
N PHE A 117 18.13 1.23 -7.44
CA PHE A 117 19.34 1.32 -8.26
C PHE A 117 20.00 2.66 -7.94
N TYR A 118 21.28 2.60 -7.58
CA TYR A 118 22.16 3.77 -7.51
C TYR A 118 23.09 3.65 -8.71
N ASP A 119 22.99 4.61 -9.62
CA ASP A 119 23.87 4.80 -10.76
C ASP A 119 25.25 5.33 -10.36
#